data_AF-A0A0C3DIS9-F1
#
_entry.id   AF-A0A0C3DIS9-F1
#
_cell.length_a   1.000
_cell.length_b   1.000
_cell.length_c   1.000
_cell.angle_alpha   90.00
_cell.angle_beta   90.00
_cell.angle_gamma   90.00
#
_symmetry.space_group_name_H-M   'P 1'
#
loop_
_entity.id
_entity.type
_entity.pdbx_description
1 polymer ?
#
loop_
_entity_poly.entity_id
_entity_poly.type
_entity_poly.pdbx_seq_one_letter_code
_entity_poly.pdbx_strand_id
1 'polypeptide(L)' 'LIYLPAYSPDYNPIEQAFSAIKAYLHRHSHNPPLMSIMHACQSITPDKASGYFRASGYIV' A
#
# COMPACT_ATOMS: atom_id res chain seq x y z
N LEU A 1 17.32 -7.87 -5.66
CA LEU A 1 17.14 -7.41 -4.26
C LEU A 1 17.72 -6.00 -4.17
N ILE A 2 16.96 -5.04 -3.62
CA ILE A 2 17.43 -3.67 -3.36
C ILE A 2 17.67 -3.56 -1.85
N TYR A 3 18.78 -2.95 -1.44
CA TYR A 3 19.08 -2.72 -0.03
C TYR A 3 18.08 -1.74 0.58
N LEU A 4 17.47 -2.11 1.71
CA LEU A 4 16.61 -1.25 2.52
C LEU A 4 17.27 -1.09 3.90
N PRO A 5 17.66 0.14 4.29
CA PRO A 5 18.22 0.37 5.62
C PRO A 5 17.19 0.04 6.72
N ALA A 6 17.67 -0.39 7.88
CA ALA A 6 16.81 -0.69 9.02
C ALA A 6 15.99 0.55 9.43
N TYR A 7 14.76 0.32 9.90
CA TYR A 7 13.84 1.38 10.36
C TYR A 7 13.60 2.51 9.35
N SER A 8 13.69 2.23 8.05
CA SER A 8 13.44 3.21 6.98
C SER A 8 12.14 2.93 6.22
N PRO A 9 10.97 3.03 6.88
CA PRO A 9 9.68 2.74 6.26
C PRO A 9 9.37 3.68 5.07
N ASP A 10 9.90 4.90 5.08
CA ASP A 10 9.70 5.88 4.02
C ASP A 10 10.25 5.41 2.67
N TYR A 11 11.30 4.58 2.68
CA TYR A 11 11.88 3.98 1.49
C TYR A 11 11.21 2.66 1.09
N ASN A 12 10.15 2.22 1.77
CA ASN A 12 9.46 0.96 1.45
C ASN A 12 8.04 1.22 0.89
N PRO A 13 7.81 1.08 -0.43
CA PRO A 13 6.53 1.40 -1.06
C PRO A 13 5.34 0.60 -0.51
N ILE A 14 5.59 -0.58 0.07
CA ILE A 14 4.53 -1.42 0.64
C ILE A 14 3.83 -0.75 1.83
N GLU A 15 4.51 0.15 2.56
CA GLU A 15 3.92 0.88 3.70
C GLU A 15 2.75 1.76 3.25
N GLN A 16 2.89 2.42 2.10
CA GLN A 16 1.83 3.23 1.49
C GLN A 16 0.67 2.36 0.97
N ALA A 17 0.99 1.22 0.35
CA ALA A 17 -0.02 0.26 -0.09
C ALA A 17 -0.84 -0.29 1.09
N PHE A 18 -0.19 -0.70 2.19
CA PHE A 18 -0.88 -1.14 3.40
C PHE A 18 -1.70 -0.02 4.04
N SER A 19 -1.19 1.22 4.03
CA SER A 19 -1.94 2.37 4.52
C SER A 19 -3.22 2.61 3.70
N ALA A 20 -3.14 2.49 2.37
CA ALA A 20 -4.31 2.58 1.49
C ALA A 20 -5.31 1.44 1.71
N ILE A 21 -4.84 0.20 1.89
CA ILE A 21 -5.69 -0.96 2.21
C ILE A 21 -6.41 -0.75 3.55
N LYS A 22 -5.68 -0.35 4.61
CA LYS A 22 -6.29 -0.06 5.93
C LYS A 22 -7.33 1.04 5.82
N ALA A 23 -7.03 2.13 5.10
CA ALA A 23 -7.97 3.23 4.88
C ALA A 23 -9.22 2.78 4.12
N TYR A 24 -9.08 1.92 3.11
CA TYR A 24 -10.21 1.33 2.40
C TYR A 24 -11.09 0.52 3.37
N LEU A 25 -10.49 -0.38 4.15
CA LEU A 25 -11.24 -1.25 5.08
C LEU A 25 -11.97 -0.43 6.14
N HIS A 26 -11.30 0.55 6.76
CA HIS A 26 -11.90 1.43 7.77
C HIS A 26 -13.12 2.21 7.23
N ARG A 27 -13.12 2.58 5.95
CA ARG A 27 -14.24 3.29 5.33
C ARG A 27 -15.45 2.40 5.06
N HIS A 28 -15.24 1.09 4.87
CA HIS A 28 -16.28 0.19 4.39
C HIS A 28 -16.78 -0.80 5.46
N SER A 29 -16.05 -1.06 6.54
CA SER A 29 -16.52 -1.93 7.64
C SER A 29 -15.69 -1.81 8.92
N HIS A 30 -16.35 -1.95 10.07
CA HIS A 30 -15.68 -2.13 11.37
C HIS A 30 -15.18 -3.58 11.59
N ASN A 31 -15.73 -4.56 10.87
CA ASN A 31 -15.30 -5.96 10.89
C ASN A 31 -15.37 -6.53 9.46
N PRO A 32 -14.35 -6.26 8.62
CA PRO A 32 -14.41 -6.60 7.20
C PRO A 32 -14.37 -8.12 6.99
N PRO A 33 -15.29 -8.71 6.22
CA PRO A 33 -15.14 -10.09 5.76
C PRO A 33 -13.87 -10.23 4.91
N LEU A 34 -13.34 -11.46 4.75
CA LEU A 34 -12.14 -11.73 3.95
C LEU A 34 -12.23 -11.14 2.52
N MET A 35 -13.42 -11.16 1.93
CA MET A 35 -13.67 -10.56 0.61
C MET A 35 -13.38 -9.07 0.55
N SER A 36 -13.59 -8.33 1.64
CA SER A 36 -13.27 -6.90 1.70
C SER A 36 -11.78 -6.63 1.63
N ILE A 37 -10.94 -7.53 2.16
CA ILE A 37 -9.48 -7.45 2.02
C ILE A 37 -9.11 -7.63 0.54
N MET A 38 -9.72 -8.59 -0.14
CA MET A 38 -9.48 -8.81 -1.57
C MET A 38 -9.87 -7.57 -2.40
N HIS A 39 -11.02 -6.96 -2.14
CA HIS A 39 -11.44 -5.73 -2.80
C HIS A 39 -10.51 -4.55 -2.48
N ALA A 40 -10.04 -4.44 -1.22
CA ALA A 40 -9.08 -3.42 -0.82
C ALA A 40 -7.75 -3.55 -1.59
N CYS A 41 -7.23 -4.77 -1.73
CA CYS A 41 -6.05 -5.05 -2.54
C CYS A 41 -6.28 -4.71 -4.02
N GLN A 42 -7.44 -5.08 -4.59
CA GLN A 42 -7.80 -4.77 -5.97
C GLN A 42 -8.00 -3.26 -6.22
N SER A 43 -8.24 -2.46 -5.17
CA SER A 43 -8.35 -1.01 -5.28
C SER A 43 -7.00 -0.31 -5.56
N ILE A 44 -5.88 -1.04 -5.44
CA ILE A 44 -4.54 -0.56 -5.77
C ILE A 44 -4.32 -0.71 -7.27
N THR A 45 -4.46 0.39 -8.00
CA THR A 45 -4.25 0.43 -9.44
C THR A 45 -2.75 0.52 -9.78
N PRO A 46 -2.35 0.24 -11.03
CA PRO A 46 -0.96 0.45 -11.47
C PRO A 46 -0.47 1.88 -11.25
N ASP A 47 -1.31 2.87 -11.50
CA ASP A 47 -0.99 4.29 -11.28
C ASP A 47 -0.69 4.60 -9.79
N LYS A 48 -1.52 4.08 -8.88
CA LYS A 48 -1.26 4.19 -7.43
C LYS A 48 0.04 3.51 -7.04
N ALA A 49 0.29 2.30 -7.56
CA ALA A 49 1.53 1.57 -7.29
C ALA A 49 2.75 2.37 -7.74
N SER A 50 2.75 2.89 -8.98
CA SER A 50 3.81 3.79 -9.47
C SER A 50 3.98 5.02 -8.59
N GLY A 51 2.89 5.61 -8.11
CA GLY A 51 2.92 6.71 -7.14
C GLY A 51 3.64 6.35 -5.84
N TYR A 52 3.37 5.16 -5.27
CA TYR A 52 4.01 4.68 -4.04
C TYR A 52 5.52 4.49 -4.22
N PHE A 53 5.94 3.90 -5.35
CA PHE A 53 7.36 3.78 -5.68
C PHE A 53 8.04 5.14 -5.81
N ARG A 54 7.44 6.10 -6.53
CA ARG A 54 7.98 7.46 -6.66
C ARG A 54 8.08 8.17 -5.33
N ALA A 55 7.05 8.06 -4.50
CA ALA A 55 7.04 8.66 -3.16
C ALA A 55 8.09 8.06 -2.22
N SER A 56 8.51 6.81 -2.44
CA SER A 56 9.63 6.17 -1.75
C SER A 56 10.99 6.39 -2.41
N GLY A 57 11.09 7.26 -3.42
CA GLY A 57 12.35 7.65 -4.06
C GLY A 57 12.81 6.75 -5.22
N TYR A 58 11.95 5.85 -5.72
CA TYR A 58 12.27 4.99 -6.86
C TYR A 58 11.89 5.63 -8.19
N ILE A 59 12.70 5.37 -9.22
CA ILE A 59 12.40 5.74 -10.60
C ILE A 59 11.58 4.61 -11.22
N VAL A 60 10.33 4.91 -11.58
CA VAL A 60 9.34 3.99 -12.19
C VAL A 60 8.56 4.65 -13.31
#